data_AF-A0A2M8GK83-F1
#
_entry.id   AF-A0A2M8GK83-F1
#
_cell.length_a   1.000
_cell.length_b   1.000
_cell.length_c   1.000
_cell.angle_alpha   90.00
_cell.angle_beta   90.00
_cell.angle_gamma   90.00
#
_symmetry.space_group_name_H-M   'P 1'
#
loop_
_entity.id
_entity.type
_entity.pdbx_description
1 polymer ?
#
loop_
_entity_poly.entity_id
_entity_poly.type
_entity_poly.pdbx_seq_one_letter_code
_entity_poly.pdbx_strand_id
1 'polypeptide(L)'
;ASEDIGMANSNALLLANQVFQAVTQIGYPECAINLAHGVTYLALSVKNRSAYDGLRAAQADIKTYGNLPIPLNLHNAETKLMKEMGYGKGYERYTKEDLLPEKLKNKKYYKK
;
A
#
# COMPACT_ATOMS: atom_id res chain seq x y z
N ALA A 1 7.69 11.69 -0.03
CA ALA A 1 7.81 10.72 1.08
C ALA A 1 7.50 9.30 0.62
N SER A 2 6.27 8.97 0.26
CA SER A 2 5.91 7.57 -0.07
C SER A 2 6.44 7.06 -1.42
N GLU A 3 6.62 7.92 -2.42
CA GLU A 3 7.13 7.52 -3.74
C GLU A 3 8.64 7.27 -3.71
N ASP A 4 9.44 8.28 -3.40
CA ASP A 4 10.90 8.19 -3.57
C ASP A 4 11.66 7.63 -2.37
N ILE A 5 11.08 7.63 -1.17
CA ILE A 5 11.71 7.12 0.06
C ILE A 5 11.02 5.83 0.51
N GLY A 6 9.69 5.82 0.51
CA GLY A 6 8.89 4.60 0.67
C GLY A 6 9.26 3.80 1.92
N MET A 7 9.51 2.50 1.71
CA MET A 7 9.80 1.56 2.79
C MET A 7 11.25 1.64 3.31
N ALA A 8 12.17 2.34 2.62
CA ALA A 8 13.53 2.50 3.12
C ALA A 8 13.61 3.40 4.35
N ASN A 9 12.68 4.35 4.49
CA ASN A 9 12.51 5.15 5.69
C ASN A 9 11.05 5.59 5.84
N SER A 10 10.22 4.73 6.43
CA SER A 10 8.77 4.98 6.57
C SER A 10 8.44 6.20 7.44
N ASN A 11 9.35 6.62 8.32
CA ASN A 11 9.16 7.83 9.14
C ASN A 11 9.11 9.12 8.31
N ALA A 12 9.61 9.10 7.07
CA ALA A 12 9.52 10.24 6.15
C ALA A 12 8.08 10.68 5.88
N LEU A 13 7.11 9.75 5.89
CA LEU A 13 5.69 10.09 5.73
C LEU A 13 5.14 10.80 6.96
N LEU A 14 5.48 10.31 8.16
CA LEU A 14 5.08 10.94 9.42
C LEU A 14 5.66 12.36 9.52
N LEU A 15 6.96 12.51 9.25
CA LEU A 15 7.64 13.81 9.31
C LEU A 15 7.06 14.80 8.30
N ALA A 16 6.79 14.37 7.06
CA ALA A 16 6.15 15.23 6.07
C ALA A 16 4.77 15.74 6.53
N ASN A 17 3.97 14.89 7.19
CA ASN A 17 2.69 15.32 7.78
C ASN A 17 2.88 16.31 8.93
N GLN A 18 3.90 16.13 9.78
CA GLN A 18 4.21 17.08 10.85
C GLN A 18 4.65 18.44 10.31
N VAL A 19 5.45 18.45 9.23
CA VAL A 19 5.83 19.69 8.53
C VAL A 19 4.59 20.40 7.97
N PHE A 20 3.67 19.66 7.35
CA PHE A 20 2.41 20.23 6.84
C PHE A 20 1.55 20.84 7.97
N GLN A 21 1.43 20.14 9.10
CA GLN A 21 0.71 20.64 10.28
C GLN A 21 1.36 21.92 10.83
N ALA A 22 2.69 21.94 10.96
CA ALA A 22 3.42 23.12 11.41
C ALA A 22 3.20 24.31 10.47
N VAL A 23 3.20 24.10 9.15
CA VAL A 23 2.90 25.16 8.17
C VAL A 23 1.50 25.73 8.37
N THR A 24 0.52 24.88 8.66
CA THR A 24 -0.88 25.29 8.84
C THR A 24 -1.10 26.05 10.16
N GLN A 25 -0.41 25.64 11.22
CA GLN A 25 -0.59 26.21 12.56
C GLN A 25 0.26 27.46 12.82
N ILE A 26 1.49 27.48 12.29
CA ILE A 26 2.46 28.57 12.54
C ILE A 26 2.33 29.64 11.46
N GLY A 27 2.19 29.26 10.19
CA GLY A 27 2.16 30.19 9.07
C GLY A 27 3.51 30.89 8.79
N TYR A 28 3.53 31.73 7.76
CA TYR A 28 4.72 32.50 7.39
C TYR A 28 4.94 33.71 8.32
N PRO A 29 6.20 34.12 8.56
CA PRO A 29 7.42 33.57 7.96
C PRO A 29 8.02 32.33 8.66
N GLU A 30 7.62 32.08 9.91
CA GLU A 30 8.30 31.11 10.79
C GLU A 30 8.19 29.65 10.29
N CYS A 31 7.11 29.29 9.59
CA CYS A 31 6.98 27.94 9.05
C CYS A 31 8.02 27.58 7.98
N ALA A 32 8.74 28.56 7.40
CA ALA A 32 9.79 28.32 6.42
C ALA A 32 10.91 27.42 6.97
N ILE A 33 11.21 27.50 8.27
CA ILE A 33 12.23 26.67 8.93
C ILE A 33 11.80 25.20 8.96
N ASN A 34 10.51 24.93 9.21
CA ASN A 34 9.94 23.59 9.20
C ASN A 34 9.96 22.98 7.78
N LEU A 35 9.63 23.79 6.77
CA LEU A 35 9.73 23.38 5.37
C LEU A 35 11.17 23.03 4.99
N ALA A 36 12.14 23.87 5.37
CA ALA A 36 13.56 23.64 5.09
C ALA A 36 14.07 22.34 5.74
N HIS A 37 13.71 22.08 7.00
CA HIS A 37 14.00 20.82 7.68
C HIS A 37 13.37 19.64 6.93
N GLY A 38 12.07 19.71 6.63
CA GLY A 38 11.34 18.66 5.91
C GLY A 38 12.00 18.28 4.59
N VAL A 39 12.29 19.27 3.74
CA VAL A 39 12.92 19.03 2.43
C VAL A 39 14.31 18.41 2.59
N THR A 40 15.13 18.91 3.51
CA THR A 40 16.48 18.38 3.75
C THR A 40 16.44 16.94 4.23
N TYR A 41 15.53 16.60 5.15
CA TYR A 41 15.34 15.24 5.64
C TYR A 41 14.96 14.27 4.51
N LEU A 42 14.03 14.68 3.65
CA LEU A 42 13.60 13.87 2.51
C LEU A 42 14.73 13.72 1.46
N ALA A 43 15.49 14.79 1.21
CA ALA A 43 16.62 14.80 0.28
C ALA A 43 17.73 13.83 0.71
N LEU A 44 18.07 13.80 2.00
CA LEU A 44 19.12 12.94 2.55
C LEU A 44 18.68 11.51 2.88
N SER A 45 17.37 11.23 2.90
CA SER A 45 16.85 9.88 3.17
C SER A 45 17.24 8.85 2.10
N VAL A 46 17.43 7.59 2.49
CA VAL A 46 17.59 6.46 1.56
C VAL A 46 16.36 6.36 0.66
N LYS A 47 16.60 6.14 -0.64
CA LYS A 47 15.54 6.12 -1.65
C LYS A 47 15.06 4.70 -1.94
N ASN A 48 13.75 4.52 -2.04
CA ASN A 48 13.13 3.26 -2.41
C ASN A 48 11.72 3.50 -2.97
N ARG A 49 11.53 3.08 -4.22
CA ARG A 49 10.26 3.22 -4.96
C ARG A 49 9.44 1.94 -5.04
N SER A 50 9.84 0.86 -4.37
CA SER A 50 9.25 -0.47 -4.63
C SER A 50 7.78 -0.58 -4.21
N ALA A 51 7.35 0.16 -3.19
CA ALA A 51 5.94 0.26 -2.82
C ALA A 51 5.12 1.01 -3.90
N TYR A 52 5.66 2.12 -4.43
CA TYR A 52 5.05 2.88 -5.50
C TYR A 52 4.93 2.05 -6.79
N ASP A 53 6.05 1.45 -7.23
CA ASP A 53 6.11 0.63 -8.44
C ASP A 53 5.18 -0.59 -8.33
N GLY A 54 5.13 -1.23 -7.16
CA GLY A 54 4.21 -2.33 -6.89
C GLY A 54 2.74 -1.92 -7.04
N LEU A 55 2.36 -0.75 -6.51
CA LEU A 55 1.00 -0.23 -6.70
C LEU A 55 0.72 0.09 -8.17
N ARG A 56 1.66 0.71 -8.89
CA ARG A 56 1.49 1.01 -10.33
C ARG A 56 1.29 -0.27 -11.14
N ALA A 57 2.07 -1.32 -10.85
CA ALA A 57 1.95 -2.62 -11.50
C ALA A 57 0.58 -3.28 -11.22
N ALA A 58 0.12 -3.27 -9.96
CA ALA A 58 -1.20 -3.80 -9.61
C ALA A 58 -2.33 -3.05 -10.32
N GLN A 59 -2.24 -1.71 -10.42
CA GLN A 59 -3.23 -0.90 -11.14
C GLN A 59 -3.22 -1.15 -12.65
N ALA A 60 -2.05 -1.42 -13.24
CA ALA A 60 -1.96 -1.80 -14.65
C ALA A 60 -2.68 -3.13 -14.93
N ASP A 61 -2.55 -4.10 -14.03
CA ASP A 61 -3.26 -5.37 -14.13
C ASP A 61 -4.77 -5.20 -13.98
N ILE A 62 -5.24 -4.34 -13.07
CA ILE A 62 -6.68 -4.03 -12.96
C ILE A 62 -7.23 -3.49 -14.28
N LYS A 63 -6.51 -2.59 -14.95
CA LYS A 63 -6.91 -2.05 -16.26
C LYS A 63 -6.90 -3.12 -17.36
N THR A 64 -6.00 -4.10 -17.26
CA THR A 64 -5.82 -5.16 -18.28
C THR A 64 -6.83 -6.28 -18.11
N TYR A 65 -7.10 -6.73 -16.89
CA TYR A 65 -7.88 -7.92 -16.60
C TYR A 65 -9.31 -7.63 -16.09
N GLY A 66 -9.59 -6.39 -15.70
CA GLY A 66 -10.90 -6.00 -15.18
C GLY A 66 -11.23 -6.68 -13.85
N ASN A 67 -12.49 -7.05 -13.67
CA ASN A 67 -13.01 -7.61 -12.43
C ASN A 67 -12.79 -9.13 -12.36
N LEU A 68 -11.57 -9.56 -12.03
CA LEU A 68 -11.30 -10.98 -11.79
C LEU A 68 -12.03 -11.47 -10.53
N PRO A 69 -12.53 -12.72 -10.54
CA PRO A 69 -13.25 -13.26 -9.38
C PRO A 69 -12.32 -13.44 -8.19
N ILE A 70 -12.83 -13.14 -6.99
CA ILE A 70 -12.14 -13.38 -5.72
C ILE A 70 -12.09 -14.90 -5.46
N PRO A 71 -10.95 -15.49 -5.07
CA PRO A 71 -10.85 -16.89 -4.66
C PRO A 71 -11.88 -17.26 -3.59
N LEU A 72 -12.58 -18.40 -3.77
CA LEU A 72 -13.74 -18.79 -2.95
C LEU A 72 -13.45 -18.89 -1.45
N ASN A 73 -12.24 -19.33 -1.11
CA ASN A 73 -11.74 -19.43 0.27
C ASN A 73 -11.55 -18.07 0.95
N LEU A 74 -11.57 -16.96 0.21
CA LEU A 74 -11.49 -15.60 0.74
C LEU A 74 -12.86 -14.91 0.85
N HIS A 75 -13.94 -15.54 0.39
CA HIS A 75 -15.29 -14.97 0.53
C HIS A 75 -15.79 -15.07 1.97
N ASN A 76 -16.55 -14.06 2.38
CA ASN A 76 -17.33 -14.15 3.62
C ASN A 76 -18.45 -15.19 3.47
N ALA A 77 -18.65 -16.00 4.51
CA ALA A 77 -19.66 -17.05 4.55
C ALA A 77 -20.72 -16.77 5.61
N GLU A 78 -21.43 -15.64 5.45
CA GLU A 78 -22.33 -15.11 6.48
C GLU A 78 -23.65 -15.87 6.55
N THR A 79 -24.16 -16.38 5.42
CA THR A 79 -25.42 -17.13 5.36
C THR A 79 -25.19 -18.65 5.31
N LYS A 80 -26.21 -19.44 5.66
CA LYS A 80 -26.18 -20.90 5.56
C LYS A 80 -25.94 -21.35 4.11
N LEU A 81 -26.64 -20.73 3.14
CA LEU A 81 -26.46 -21.01 1.72
C LEU A 81 -25.02 -20.76 1.25
N MET A 82 -24.40 -19.65 1.68
CA MET A 82 -23.00 -19.35 1.33
C MET A 82 -22.02 -20.42 1.86
N LYS A 83 -22.23 -20.90 3.09
CA LYS A 83 -21.44 -21.98 3.67
C LYS A 83 -21.62 -23.30 2.90
N GLU A 84 -22.85 -23.62 2.51
CA GLU A 84 -23.17 -24.79 1.68
C GLU A 84 -22.53 -24.69 0.28
N MET A 85 -22.46 -23.48 -0.29
CA MET A 85 -21.75 -23.17 -1.52
C MET A 85 -20.22 -23.12 -1.37
N GLY A 86 -19.69 -23.37 -0.16
CA GLY A 86 -18.25 -23.47 0.10
C GLY A 86 -17.51 -22.14 0.28
N TYR A 87 -18.23 -21.04 0.51
CA TYR A 87 -17.61 -19.73 0.73
C TYR A 87 -16.77 -19.77 2.01
N GLY A 88 -15.56 -19.21 1.97
CA GLY A 88 -14.64 -19.17 3.12
C GLY A 88 -14.14 -20.55 3.58
N LYS A 89 -14.49 -21.63 2.87
CA LYS A 89 -14.04 -22.99 3.22
C LYS A 89 -12.54 -23.11 2.97
N GLY A 90 -11.81 -23.57 3.98
CA GLY A 90 -10.34 -23.67 3.90
C GLY A 90 -9.62 -22.32 4.04
N TYR A 91 -10.30 -21.27 4.52
CA TYR A 91 -9.63 -20.02 4.86
C TYR A 91 -8.59 -20.20 5.97
N GLU A 92 -7.37 -19.74 5.71
CA GLU A 92 -6.30 -19.68 6.68
C GLU A 92 -5.69 -18.27 6.71
N ARG A 93 -5.63 -17.67 7.90
CA ARG A 93 -5.16 -16.29 8.08
C ARG A 93 -3.73 -16.05 7.59
N TYR A 94 -2.85 -17.05 7.72
CA TYR A 94 -1.42 -16.96 7.37
C TYR A 94 -1.00 -18.15 6.50
N THR A 95 -1.72 -18.35 5.40
CA THR A 95 -1.38 -19.39 4.44
C THR A 95 -0.13 -19.06 3.63
N LYS A 96 0.53 -20.11 3.12
CA LYS A 96 1.58 -20.00 2.10
C LYS A 96 1.02 -20.11 0.68
N GLU A 97 -0.26 -20.42 0.54
CA GLU A 97 -0.95 -20.48 -0.74
C GLU A 97 -1.13 -19.09 -1.36
N ASP A 98 -1.36 -19.07 -2.66
CA ASP A 98 -1.64 -17.83 -3.36
C ASP A 98 -3.06 -17.34 -3.05
N LEU A 99 -3.17 -16.04 -2.78
CA LEU A 99 -4.43 -15.36 -2.46
C LEU A 99 -4.97 -14.53 -3.63
N LEU A 100 -4.22 -14.44 -4.72
CA LEU A 100 -4.63 -13.74 -5.93
C LEU A 100 -5.56 -14.62 -6.79
N PRO A 101 -6.39 -13.99 -7.65
CA PRO A 101 -7.15 -14.73 -8.66
C PRO A 101 -6.23 -15.56 -9.56
N GLU A 102 -6.76 -16.63 -10.15
CA GLU A 102 -5.96 -17.60 -10.94
C GLU A 102 -5.11 -16.96 -12.05
N LYS A 103 -5.61 -15.91 -12.72
CA LYS A 103 -4.85 -15.19 -13.76
C LYS A 103 -3.66 -14.39 -13.25
N LEU A 104 -3.59 -14.13 -11.95
CA LEU A 104 -2.53 -13.36 -11.28
C LEU A 104 -1.70 -14.22 -10.32
N LYS A 105 -1.86 -15.54 -10.39
CA LYS A 105 -1.14 -16.49 -9.55
C LYS A 105 0.37 -16.32 -9.67
N ASN A 106 1.03 -16.40 -8.53
CA ASN A 106 2.44 -16.17 -8.25
C ASN A 106 2.95 -14.75 -8.52
N LYS A 107 2.06 -13.79 -8.82
CA LYS A 107 2.49 -12.43 -9.12
C LYS A 107 2.93 -11.70 -7.86
N LYS A 108 4.13 -11.10 -7.92
CA LYS A 108 4.72 -10.30 -6.84
C LYS A 108 4.85 -8.86 -7.27
N TYR A 109 4.02 -7.99 -6.70
CA TYR A 109 4.04 -6.56 -6.99
C TYR A 109 5.13 -5.84 -6.20
N TYR A 110 5.19 -6.09 -4.89
CA TYR A 110 6.21 -5.52 -4.03
C TYR A 110 7.50 -6.34 -4.12
N LYS A 111 8.57 -5.69 -4.56
CA LYS A 111 9.92 -6.27 -4.62
C LYS A 111 10.73 -5.67 -3.47
N LYS A 112 11.17 -6.51 -2.54
CA LYS A 112 12.02 -6.10 -1.41
C LYS A 112 13.41 -5.75 -1.91
#